data_AF-A0A4Q6BAC1-F1
#
_entry.id   AF-A0A4Q6BAC1-F1
#
_cell.length_a   1.000
_cell.length_b   1.000
_cell.length_c   1.000
_cell.angle_alpha   90.00
_cell.angle_beta   90.00
_cell.angle_gamma   90.00
#
_symmetry.space_group_name_H-M   'P 1'
#
loop_
_entity.id
_entity.type
_entity.pdbx_description
1 polymer ?
#
loop_
_entity_poly.entity_id
_entity_poly.type
_entity_poly.pdbx_seq_one_letter_code
_entity_poly.pdbx_strand_id
1 'polypeptide(L)'
;MRIVEQLTVADTSSVGEGRRIATRLADGLGFDVNVRGKIAIVVSELVTNLVKYGGGGELVLESEEIENFAKLHIYAYDQGPGMENVQKCMEDGYSSSGTVGGGLGAISRLPDTFDIYSRPGKGTAIYCSFSSGSPIDKKSLEWAALNFNYPGETVSGDDYAHFDCDDYSLVMVTDGLGHGPLANDASKIAVECFHAHTDLMPAQIMTKLHAALIHTRGAAVGIAHIHHHSRELTYSGMGNISAQIITPDKVQTLLSSDGIVGGNARRFPSTVYPWPTDALLVMFSDGLTSKLRLDLESYPGFVFRSSNVLASILMRDFKRGRDDATVLVAKQTGAKYW
;
A
#
# COMPACT_ATOMS: atom_id res chain seq x y z
N MET A 1 -10.53 -11.15 7.30
CA MET A 1 -11.17 -10.33 6.23
C MET A 1 -10.55 -8.95 6.23
N ARG A 2 -10.37 -8.32 5.06
CA ARG A 2 -9.82 -6.96 4.95
C ARG A 2 -10.92 -5.95 4.66
N ILE A 3 -11.01 -4.92 5.50
CA ILE A 3 -11.88 -3.75 5.31
C ILE A 3 -10.99 -2.52 5.16
N VAL A 4 -11.25 -1.73 4.11
CA VAL A 4 -10.60 -0.43 3.86
C VAL A 4 -11.68 0.65 3.92
N GLU A 5 -11.44 1.70 4.70
CA GLU A 5 -12.29 2.88 4.80
C GLU A 5 -11.45 4.12 4.44
N GLN A 6 -11.97 4.94 3.54
CA GLN A 6 -11.33 6.17 3.10
C GLN A 6 -12.18 7.37 3.53
N LEU A 7 -11.53 8.39 4.08
CA LEU A 7 -12.14 9.66 4.43
C LEU A 7 -11.35 10.81 3.80
N THR A 8 -11.99 11.52 2.87
CA THR A 8 -11.50 12.82 2.40
C THR A 8 -11.68 13.84 3.53
N VAL A 9 -10.57 14.42 3.96
CA VAL A 9 -10.54 15.42 5.03
C VAL A 9 -10.61 16.81 4.42
N ALA A 10 -11.72 17.51 4.66
CA ALA A 10 -11.95 18.86 4.15
C ALA A 10 -11.96 19.92 5.25
N ASP A 11 -12.54 19.60 6.42
CA ASP A 11 -12.71 20.55 7.52
C ASP A 11 -12.71 19.88 8.90
N THR A 12 -12.89 20.68 9.95
CA THR A 12 -12.84 20.22 11.34
C THR A 12 -13.89 19.16 11.70
N SER A 13 -14.99 19.05 10.97
CA SER A 13 -16.01 18.00 11.19
C SER A 13 -15.47 16.61 10.88
N SER A 14 -14.52 16.50 9.94
CA SER A 14 -13.84 15.25 9.58
C SER A 14 -13.10 14.63 10.77
N VAL A 15 -12.69 15.42 11.77
CA VAL A 15 -12.03 14.91 13.00
C VAL A 15 -12.97 13.95 13.74
N GLY A 16 -14.22 14.36 13.93
CA GLY A 16 -15.22 13.53 14.60
C GLY A 16 -15.58 12.29 13.79
N GLU A 17 -15.62 12.42 12.46
CA GLU A 17 -15.90 11.33 11.54
C GLU A 17 -14.79 10.28 11.51
N GLY A 18 -13.55 10.68 11.26
CA GLY A 18 -12.39 9.78 11.25
C GLY A 18 -12.26 9.01 12.56
N ARG A 19 -12.47 9.69 13.70
CA ARG A 19 -12.48 9.04 15.02
C ARG A 19 -13.57 7.97 15.14
N ARG A 20 -14.79 8.23 14.65
CA ARG A 20 -15.89 7.25 14.68
C ARG A 20 -15.60 6.05 13.79
N ILE A 21 -15.07 6.26 12.59
CA ILE A 21 -14.70 5.18 11.67
C ILE A 21 -13.61 4.30 12.30
N ALA A 22 -12.54 4.91 12.80
CA ALA A 22 -11.42 4.19 13.40
C ALA A 22 -11.83 3.41 14.66
N THR A 23 -12.64 3.99 15.54
CA THR A 23 -13.12 3.30 16.75
C THR A 23 -14.08 2.16 16.43
N ARG A 24 -14.94 2.31 15.41
CA ARG A 24 -15.80 1.24 14.91
C ARG A 24 -14.99 0.07 14.34
N LEU A 25 -14.00 0.36 13.49
CA LEU A 25 -13.12 -0.68 12.95
C LEU A 25 -12.35 -1.39 14.06
N ALA A 26 -11.75 -0.64 14.98
CA ALA A 26 -10.99 -1.22 16.09
C ALA A 26 -11.86 -2.06 17.04
N ASP A 27 -13.12 -1.68 17.27
CA ASP A 27 -14.08 -2.50 18.02
C ASP A 27 -14.39 -3.81 17.30
N GLY A 28 -14.66 -3.74 15.98
CA GLY A 28 -14.91 -4.93 15.16
C GLY A 28 -13.72 -5.91 15.12
N LEU A 29 -12.49 -5.39 15.26
CA LEU A 29 -11.25 -6.17 15.33
C LEU A 29 -10.89 -6.66 16.74
N GLY A 30 -11.73 -6.37 17.75
CA GLY A 30 -11.52 -6.85 19.12
C GLY A 30 -10.42 -6.13 19.90
N PHE A 31 -10.03 -4.92 19.52
CA PHE A 31 -9.07 -4.12 20.28
C PHE A 31 -9.61 -3.76 21.67
N ASP A 32 -8.75 -3.86 22.69
CA ASP A 32 -9.12 -3.47 24.04
C ASP A 32 -9.44 -1.96 24.15
N VAL A 33 -10.14 -1.59 25.23
CA VAL A 33 -10.62 -0.22 25.46
C VAL A 33 -9.47 0.80 25.50
N ASN A 34 -8.29 0.42 26.03
CA ASN A 34 -7.15 1.31 26.12
C ASN A 34 -6.54 1.56 24.74
N VAL A 35 -6.36 0.52 23.92
CA VAL A 35 -5.83 0.67 22.56
C VAL A 35 -6.80 1.44 21.68
N ARG A 36 -8.12 1.21 21.79
CA ARG A 36 -9.14 2.01 21.10
C ARG A 36 -9.08 3.50 21.49
N GLY A 37 -8.82 3.80 22.76
CA GLY A 37 -8.57 5.16 23.23
C GLY A 37 -7.35 5.81 22.57
N LYS A 38 -6.24 5.06 22.42
CA LYS A 38 -5.04 5.52 21.72
C LYS A 38 -5.30 5.77 20.23
N ILE A 39 -5.99 4.85 19.56
CA ILE A 39 -6.38 4.99 18.15
C ILE A 39 -7.21 6.26 17.95
N ALA A 40 -8.20 6.51 18.84
CA ALA A 40 -9.03 7.70 18.77
C ALA A 40 -8.23 9.00 18.89
N ILE A 41 -7.21 9.04 19.77
CA ILE A 41 -6.31 10.19 19.92
C ILE A 41 -5.51 10.37 18.63
N VAL A 42 -4.82 9.32 18.16
CA VAL A 42 -3.94 9.40 16.99
C VAL A 42 -4.71 9.84 15.74
N VAL A 43 -5.89 9.26 15.49
CA VAL A 43 -6.71 9.66 14.34
C VAL A 43 -7.20 11.10 14.46
N SER A 44 -7.58 11.54 15.65
CA SER A 44 -8.00 12.93 15.86
C SER A 44 -6.87 13.92 15.57
N GLU A 45 -5.65 13.60 16.00
CA GLU A 45 -4.47 14.43 15.73
C GLU A 45 -4.07 14.40 14.26
N LEU A 46 -4.10 13.24 13.60
CA LEU A 46 -3.82 13.11 12.16
C LEU A 46 -4.77 13.97 11.33
N VAL A 47 -6.08 13.83 11.56
CA VAL A 47 -7.10 14.60 10.84
C VAL A 47 -6.99 16.09 11.17
N THR A 48 -6.70 16.45 12.42
CA THR A 48 -6.46 17.84 12.80
C THR A 48 -5.26 18.42 12.06
N ASN A 49 -4.18 17.65 11.90
CA ASN A 49 -2.99 18.07 11.17
C ASN A 49 -3.26 18.24 9.67
N LEU A 50 -4.03 17.33 9.06
CA LEU A 50 -4.48 17.45 7.67
C LEU A 50 -5.25 18.77 7.46
N VAL A 51 -6.19 19.10 8.35
CA VAL A 51 -6.96 20.36 8.26
C VAL A 51 -6.08 21.59 8.50
N LYS A 52 -5.32 21.62 9.60
CA LYS A 52 -4.60 22.82 10.04
C LYS A 52 -3.36 23.13 9.21
N TYR A 53 -2.66 22.11 8.74
CA TYR A 53 -1.34 22.24 8.10
C TYR A 53 -1.34 21.72 6.66
N GLY A 54 -2.11 20.67 6.37
CA GLY A 54 -2.18 20.08 5.03
C GLY A 54 -3.11 20.81 4.05
N GLY A 55 -4.05 21.63 4.55
CA GLY A 55 -5.11 22.23 3.74
C GLY A 55 -6.20 21.22 3.33
N GLY A 56 -6.33 20.14 4.09
CA GLY A 56 -7.09 18.94 3.75
C GLY A 56 -6.19 17.75 3.42
N GLY A 57 -6.78 16.67 2.94
CA GLY A 57 -6.05 15.47 2.53
C GLY A 57 -6.91 14.22 2.64
N GLU A 58 -6.26 13.08 2.81
CA GLU A 58 -6.93 11.78 2.89
C GLU A 58 -6.49 11.05 4.16
N LEU A 59 -7.47 10.43 4.83
CA LEU A 59 -7.26 9.44 5.88
C LEU A 59 -7.73 8.09 5.35
N VAL A 60 -6.87 7.07 5.43
CA VAL A 60 -7.18 5.70 5.02
C VAL A 60 -6.97 4.79 6.21
N LEU A 61 -8.00 4.01 6.55
CA LEU A 61 -8.01 3.05 7.63
C LEU A 61 -8.19 1.66 7.05
N GLU A 62 -7.25 0.77 7.32
CA GLU A 62 -7.26 -0.58 6.78
C GLU A 62 -7.11 -1.60 7.90
N SER A 63 -7.99 -2.60 7.88
CA SER A 63 -7.96 -3.73 8.79
C SER A 63 -7.29 -4.94 8.13
N GLU A 64 -6.40 -5.57 8.88
CA GLU A 64 -5.75 -6.82 8.51
C GLU A 64 -6.01 -7.82 9.65
N GLU A 65 -6.68 -8.94 9.35
CA GLU A 65 -6.85 -10.05 10.30
C GLU A 65 -5.80 -11.12 9.98
N ILE A 66 -4.94 -11.43 10.94
CA ILE A 66 -3.84 -12.39 10.81
C ILE A 66 -4.04 -13.46 11.87
N GLU A 67 -4.54 -14.64 11.51
CA GLU A 67 -4.82 -15.80 12.39
C GLU A 67 -5.22 -15.48 13.85
N ASN A 68 -4.25 -15.14 14.71
CA ASN A 68 -4.41 -14.91 16.15
C ASN A 68 -4.40 -13.44 16.58
N PHE A 69 -4.21 -12.48 15.68
CA PHE A 69 -4.26 -11.04 15.98
C PHE A 69 -4.84 -10.24 14.82
N ALA A 70 -5.22 -9.00 15.09
CA ALA A 70 -5.66 -8.04 14.11
C ALA A 70 -4.73 -6.84 14.11
N LYS A 71 -4.62 -6.19 12.97
CA LYS A 71 -3.84 -4.98 12.78
C LYS A 71 -4.71 -3.91 12.12
N LEU A 72 -4.62 -2.70 12.64
CA LEU A 72 -5.23 -1.50 12.05
C LEU A 72 -4.12 -0.62 11.50
N HIS A 73 -4.07 -0.51 10.18
CA HIS A 73 -3.21 0.39 9.44
C HIS A 73 -3.90 1.74 9.28
N ILE A 74 -3.16 2.82 9.50
CA ILE A 74 -3.65 4.18 9.40
C ILE A 74 -2.69 4.96 8.53
N TYR A 75 -3.17 5.40 7.38
CA TYR A 75 -2.44 6.26 6.45
C TYR A 75 -3.09 7.64 6.45
N ALA A 76 -2.28 8.68 6.49
CA ALA A 76 -2.75 10.05 6.38
C ALA A 76 -1.81 10.81 5.45
N TYR A 77 -2.34 11.43 4.39
CA TYR A 77 -1.50 12.16 3.45
C TYR A 77 -2.18 13.40 2.87
N ASP A 78 -1.39 14.43 2.63
CA ASP A 78 -1.79 15.73 2.09
C ASP A 78 -0.86 16.18 0.96
N GLN A 79 -1.35 17.11 0.14
CA GLN A 79 -0.57 17.85 -0.88
C GLN A 79 -0.27 19.29 -0.44
N GLY A 80 -0.21 19.53 0.87
CA GLY A 80 0.00 20.84 1.46
C GLY A 80 1.45 21.34 1.38
N PRO A 81 1.81 22.33 2.21
CA PRO A 81 3.15 22.92 2.20
C PRO A 81 4.28 21.96 2.58
N GLY A 82 3.97 20.87 3.30
CA GLY A 82 4.99 19.94 3.84
C GLY A 82 5.90 20.58 4.90
N MET A 83 6.91 19.82 5.33
CA MET A 83 7.85 20.19 6.39
C MET A 83 9.28 20.28 5.87
N GLU A 84 10.01 21.32 6.27
CA GLU A 84 11.43 21.49 5.95
C GLU A 84 12.32 20.57 6.78
N ASN A 85 12.04 20.46 8.07
CA ASN A 85 12.76 19.56 8.98
C ASN A 85 11.76 18.79 9.84
N VAL A 86 11.45 17.57 9.41
CA VAL A 86 10.55 16.67 10.13
C VAL A 86 11.02 16.42 11.56
N GLN A 87 12.32 16.18 11.77
CA GLN A 87 12.85 15.90 13.11
C GLN A 87 12.63 17.08 14.06
N LYS A 88 12.87 18.30 13.59
CA LYS A 88 12.59 19.50 14.38
C LYS A 88 11.11 19.66 14.67
N CYS A 89 10.21 19.40 13.71
CA CYS A 89 8.76 19.44 13.96
C CYS A 89 8.31 18.39 14.99
N MET A 90 8.99 17.24 15.04
CA MET A 90 8.75 16.20 16.04
C MET A 90 9.24 16.62 17.44
N GLU A 91 10.36 17.34 17.53
CA GLU A 91 10.92 17.91 18.77
C GLU A 91 10.14 19.14 19.26
N ASP A 92 9.74 20.05 18.38
CA ASP A 92 8.93 21.23 18.73
C ASP A 92 7.54 20.80 19.24
N GLY A 93 6.97 19.73 18.66
CA GLY A 93 5.78 19.06 19.19
C GLY A 93 6.00 18.31 20.51
N TYR A 94 7.24 18.22 20.99
CA TYR A 94 7.64 17.64 22.28
C TYR A 94 7.73 18.70 23.39
N SER A 95 7.87 19.99 23.06
CA SER A 95 8.03 21.05 24.06
C SER A 95 7.40 22.39 23.70
N SER A 96 6.21 22.68 24.27
CA SER A 96 5.92 23.93 25.00
C SER A 96 4.43 24.01 25.39
N SER A 97 4.20 24.32 26.67
CA SER A 97 2.91 24.59 27.33
C SER A 97 2.01 23.38 27.63
N GLY A 98 1.66 23.22 28.91
CA GLY A 98 0.77 22.19 29.47
C GLY A 98 -0.69 22.27 29.04
N THR A 99 -0.94 22.55 27.76
CA THR A 99 -2.25 22.54 27.10
C THR A 99 -2.09 21.91 25.72
N VAL A 100 -2.76 20.77 25.49
CA VAL A 100 -3.17 20.19 24.19
C VAL A 100 -2.42 20.71 22.95
N GLY A 101 -1.10 20.46 22.91
CA GLY A 101 -0.17 20.87 21.85
C GLY A 101 0.79 19.76 21.44
N GLY A 102 0.42 18.49 21.70
CA GLY A 102 1.28 17.32 21.54
C GLY A 102 1.02 16.46 20.29
N GLY A 103 0.41 17.02 19.24
CA GLY A 103 -0.20 16.26 18.14
C GLY A 103 0.74 15.25 17.48
N LEU A 104 1.87 15.70 16.94
CA LEU A 104 2.86 14.81 16.31
C LEU A 104 3.58 13.88 17.31
N GLY A 105 3.80 14.33 18.54
CA GLY A 105 4.41 13.50 19.58
C GLY A 105 3.51 12.35 20.03
N ALA A 106 2.19 12.54 20.05
CA ALA A 106 1.23 11.47 20.32
C ALA A 106 1.18 10.46 19.16
N ILE A 107 1.15 10.94 17.91
CA ILE A 107 1.10 10.11 16.70
C ILE A 107 2.35 9.22 16.58
N SER A 108 3.52 9.64 17.07
CA SER A 108 4.73 8.81 16.99
C SER A 108 4.94 7.84 18.15
N ARG A 109 4.34 8.10 19.33
CA ARG A 109 4.58 7.30 20.54
C ARG A 109 3.49 6.29 20.87
N LEU A 110 2.26 6.55 20.45
CA LEU A 110 1.12 5.70 20.81
C LEU A 110 0.98 4.44 19.94
N PRO A 111 1.22 4.48 18.62
CA PRO A 111 1.15 3.30 17.75
C PRO A 111 2.32 2.34 17.95
N ASP A 112 2.17 1.10 17.48
CA ASP A 112 3.24 0.09 17.47
C ASP A 112 4.30 0.42 16.42
N THR A 113 3.89 0.98 15.29
CA THR A 113 4.76 1.43 14.20
C THR A 113 4.38 2.83 13.77
N PHE A 114 5.37 3.65 13.45
CA PHE A 114 5.19 4.99 12.89
C PHE A 114 6.28 5.28 11.87
N ASP A 115 5.91 5.87 10.74
CA ASP A 115 6.83 6.44 9.76
C ASP A 115 6.20 7.65 9.09
N ILE A 116 7.05 8.57 8.64
CA ILE A 116 6.64 9.86 8.09
C ILE A 116 7.60 10.28 6.98
N TYR A 117 7.02 10.82 5.92
CA TYR A 117 7.73 11.50 4.86
C TYR A 117 7.05 12.83 4.58
N SER A 118 7.84 13.90 4.52
CA SER A 118 7.35 15.23 4.20
C SER A 118 8.42 15.99 3.44
N ARG A 119 7.99 16.82 2.48
CA ARG A 119 8.91 17.65 1.71
C ARG A 119 8.29 19.03 1.45
N PRO A 120 9.07 20.12 1.55
CA PRO A 120 8.57 21.46 1.26
C PRO A 120 7.94 21.56 -0.14
N GLY A 121 6.72 22.09 -0.20
CA GLY A 121 5.92 22.23 -1.42
C GLY A 121 5.39 20.92 -2.00
N LYS A 122 5.51 19.80 -1.28
CA LYS A 122 5.11 18.46 -1.74
C LYS A 122 4.25 17.71 -0.73
N GLY A 123 3.80 18.37 0.34
CA GLY A 123 2.94 17.80 1.37
C GLY A 123 3.60 16.74 2.25
N THR A 124 2.77 16.05 3.02
CA THR A 124 3.18 15.04 4.00
C THR A 124 2.45 13.71 3.78
N ALA A 125 3.11 12.60 4.09
CA ALA A 125 2.52 11.27 4.22
C ALA A 125 2.98 10.65 5.55
N ILE A 126 2.02 10.19 6.35
CA ILE A 126 2.23 9.51 7.63
C ILE A 126 1.59 8.14 7.55
N TYR A 127 2.29 7.14 8.07
CA TYR A 127 1.77 5.82 8.33
C TYR A 127 1.94 5.48 9.81
N CYS A 128 0.93 4.86 10.40
CA CYS A 128 1.08 4.18 11.67
C CYS A 128 0.18 2.94 11.76
N SER A 129 0.46 2.06 12.72
CA SER A 129 -0.39 0.89 12.96
C SER A 129 -0.51 0.50 14.42
N PHE A 130 -1.61 -0.18 14.73
CA PHE A 130 -1.91 -0.78 16.03
C PHE A 130 -2.23 -2.26 15.84
N SER A 131 -1.83 -3.09 16.79
CA SER A 131 -2.05 -4.54 16.79
C SER A 131 -2.85 -4.94 18.04
N SER A 132 -3.81 -5.87 17.90
CA SER A 132 -4.60 -6.37 19.03
C SER A 132 -3.86 -7.42 19.86
N GLY A 133 -2.69 -7.88 19.38
CA GLY A 133 -1.78 -8.80 20.05
C GLY A 133 -0.33 -8.48 19.71
N SER A 134 0.61 -9.27 20.25
CA SER A 134 2.03 -9.13 19.90
C SER A 134 2.31 -9.82 18.57
N PRO A 135 2.76 -9.09 17.53
CA PRO A 135 3.12 -9.71 16.26
C PRO A 135 4.33 -10.63 16.48
N ILE A 136 4.19 -11.91 16.14
CA ILE A 136 5.32 -12.83 15.97
C ILE A 136 5.46 -13.02 14.47
N ASP A 137 6.03 -12.03 13.78
CA ASP A 137 6.18 -12.15 12.33
C ASP A 137 7.59 -11.74 11.90
N LYS A 138 8.38 -12.73 11.51
CA LYS A 138 9.64 -12.53 10.78
C LYS A 138 9.30 -12.56 9.30
N LYS A 139 8.99 -11.40 8.73
CA LYS A 139 8.81 -11.29 7.28
C LYS A 139 10.16 -11.24 6.56
N SER A 140 10.34 -12.03 5.51
CA SER A 140 11.50 -11.94 4.62
C SER A 140 11.41 -10.72 3.69
N LEU A 141 10.18 -10.27 3.43
CA LEU A 141 9.85 -9.12 2.60
C LEU A 141 8.99 -8.09 3.35
N GLU A 142 9.41 -6.82 3.31
CA GLU A 142 8.59 -5.69 3.74
C GLU A 142 7.74 -5.23 2.56
N TRP A 143 6.42 -5.32 2.69
CA TRP A 143 5.49 -4.89 1.64
C TRP A 143 4.32 -4.10 2.19
N ALA A 144 3.69 -3.33 1.31
CA ALA A 144 2.42 -2.66 1.55
C ALA A 144 1.70 -2.47 0.23
N ALA A 145 0.38 -2.39 0.28
CA ALA A 145 -0.39 -2.04 -0.90
C ALA A 145 -1.63 -1.21 -0.50
N LEU A 146 -2.02 -0.31 -1.40
CA LEU A 146 -3.23 0.48 -1.28
C LEU A 146 -4.07 0.24 -2.52
N ASN A 147 -5.36 -0.03 -2.32
CA ASN A 147 -6.35 -0.27 -3.36
C ASN A 147 -7.55 0.62 -3.08
N PHE A 148 -7.93 1.41 -4.07
CA PHE A 148 -9.10 2.28 -4.02
C PHE A 148 -9.99 1.99 -5.21
N ASN A 149 -11.29 2.00 -4.94
CA ASN A 149 -12.27 1.82 -5.99
C ASN A 149 -12.50 3.10 -6.80
N TYR A 150 -13.08 2.92 -7.98
CA TYR A 150 -13.60 3.96 -8.84
C TYR A 150 -14.58 4.86 -8.06
N PRO A 151 -14.54 6.20 -8.25
CA PRO A 151 -15.43 7.11 -7.54
C PRO A 151 -16.92 6.78 -7.75
N GLY A 152 -17.63 6.51 -6.65
CA GLY A 152 -19.06 6.16 -6.66
C GLY A 152 -19.35 4.66 -6.66
N GLU A 153 -18.33 3.81 -6.84
CA GLU A 153 -18.44 2.37 -6.57
C GLU A 153 -18.29 2.08 -5.07
N THR A 154 -18.60 0.84 -4.67
CA THR A 154 -18.37 0.34 -3.31
C THR A 154 -17.31 -0.76 -3.25
N VAL A 155 -16.82 -1.20 -4.40
CA VAL A 155 -15.80 -2.24 -4.55
C VAL A 155 -14.86 -1.88 -5.70
N SER A 156 -13.59 -2.22 -5.55
CA SER A 156 -12.57 -1.98 -6.59
C SER A 156 -12.58 -3.09 -7.63
N GLY A 157 -12.48 -2.74 -8.90
CA GLY A 157 -12.18 -3.68 -9.98
C GLY A 157 -10.77 -4.28 -9.89
N ASP A 158 -9.85 -3.58 -9.23
CA ASP A 158 -8.51 -4.07 -8.93
C ASP A 158 -8.46 -4.93 -7.67
N ASP A 159 -7.44 -5.77 -7.56
CA ASP A 159 -7.04 -6.43 -6.31
C ASP A 159 -5.55 -6.80 -6.33
N TYR A 160 -5.06 -7.40 -5.26
CA TYR A 160 -3.68 -7.87 -5.15
C TYR A 160 -3.55 -9.02 -4.17
N ALA A 161 -2.43 -9.73 -4.25
CA ALA A 161 -2.12 -10.82 -3.35
C ALA A 161 -0.64 -10.87 -3.01
N HIS A 162 -0.34 -11.48 -1.86
CA HIS A 162 1.02 -11.69 -1.39
C HIS A 162 1.15 -13.05 -0.70
N PHE A 163 2.30 -13.69 -0.87
CA PHE A 163 2.70 -14.88 -0.12
C PHE A 163 4.20 -14.74 0.23
N ASP A 164 4.59 -15.17 1.43
CA ASP A 164 5.98 -15.12 1.89
C ASP A 164 6.34 -16.43 2.61
N CYS A 165 7.56 -16.89 2.37
CA CYS A 165 8.20 -17.95 3.12
C CYS A 165 9.70 -17.64 3.28
N ASP A 166 10.46 -18.50 3.94
CA ASP A 166 11.88 -18.27 4.17
C ASP A 166 12.71 -18.20 2.86
N ASP A 167 12.26 -18.88 1.80
CA ASP A 167 13.00 -19.01 0.55
C ASP A 167 12.63 -17.97 -0.51
N TYR A 168 11.35 -17.57 -0.56
CA TYR A 168 10.84 -16.65 -1.56
C TYR A 168 9.56 -15.93 -1.10
N SER A 169 9.26 -14.84 -1.78
CA SER A 169 7.94 -14.21 -1.75
C SER A 169 7.32 -14.16 -3.14
N LEU A 170 6.00 -14.16 -3.18
CA LEU A 170 5.20 -13.86 -4.36
C LEU A 170 4.36 -12.63 -4.10
N VAL A 171 4.26 -11.73 -5.09
CA VAL A 171 3.30 -10.62 -5.09
C VAL A 171 2.58 -10.55 -6.42
N MET A 172 1.31 -10.17 -6.38
CA MET A 172 0.47 -10.02 -7.55
C MET A 172 -0.34 -8.73 -7.47
N VAL A 173 -0.50 -8.04 -8.60
CA VAL A 173 -1.53 -7.01 -8.79
C VAL A 173 -2.40 -7.46 -9.97
N THR A 174 -3.71 -7.30 -9.83
CA THR A 174 -4.71 -7.62 -10.85
C THR A 174 -5.68 -6.46 -11.03
N ASP A 175 -6.12 -6.25 -12.26
CA ASP A 175 -7.08 -5.23 -12.71
C ASP A 175 -8.14 -5.95 -13.54
N GLY A 176 -9.32 -6.15 -12.95
CA GLY A 176 -10.44 -6.83 -13.58
C GLY A 176 -11.09 -5.91 -14.61
N LEU A 177 -11.47 -6.42 -15.78
CA LEU A 177 -11.89 -5.55 -16.88
C LEU A 177 -13.12 -4.67 -16.55
N GLY A 178 -12.88 -3.36 -16.52
CA GLY A 178 -13.88 -2.33 -16.19
C GLY A 178 -13.81 -1.96 -14.70
N HIS A 179 -14.93 -1.55 -14.11
CA HIS A 179 -15.02 -1.23 -12.68
C HIS A 179 -16.27 -1.86 -12.05
N GLY A 180 -16.36 -1.77 -10.72
CA GLY A 180 -17.51 -2.23 -9.94
C GLY A 180 -17.57 -3.76 -9.80
N PRO A 181 -18.73 -4.32 -9.44
CA PRO A 181 -18.84 -5.71 -8.96
C PRO A 181 -18.30 -6.78 -9.91
N LEU A 182 -18.54 -6.67 -11.21
CA LEU A 182 -18.11 -7.69 -12.19
C LEU A 182 -16.60 -7.70 -12.43
N ALA A 183 -15.95 -6.54 -12.31
CA ALA A 183 -14.48 -6.45 -12.35
C ALA A 183 -13.90 -6.99 -11.04
N ASN A 184 -14.51 -6.62 -9.90
CA ASN A 184 -14.14 -7.12 -8.58
C ASN A 184 -14.24 -8.65 -8.48
N ASP A 185 -15.29 -9.26 -9.04
CA ASP A 185 -15.46 -10.72 -9.06
C ASP A 185 -14.30 -11.41 -9.79
N ALA A 186 -13.86 -10.87 -10.93
CA ALA A 186 -12.72 -11.40 -11.67
C ALA A 186 -11.42 -11.30 -10.84
N SER A 187 -11.17 -10.15 -10.23
CA SER A 187 -9.97 -9.93 -9.42
C SER A 187 -9.95 -10.78 -8.13
N LYS A 188 -11.10 -10.99 -7.48
CA LYS A 188 -11.23 -11.89 -6.32
C LYS A 188 -10.93 -13.35 -6.70
N ILE A 189 -11.49 -13.83 -7.80
CA ILE A 189 -11.19 -15.18 -8.32
C ILE A 189 -9.69 -15.32 -8.63
N ALA A 190 -9.06 -14.25 -9.15
CA ALA A 190 -7.63 -14.24 -9.38
C ALA A 190 -6.83 -14.37 -8.07
N VAL A 191 -7.19 -13.61 -7.03
CA VAL A 191 -6.55 -13.67 -5.71
C VAL A 191 -6.70 -15.06 -5.06
N GLU A 192 -7.91 -15.63 -5.09
CA GLU A 192 -8.15 -16.99 -4.58
C GLU A 192 -7.31 -18.04 -5.32
N CYS A 193 -7.28 -17.95 -6.66
CA CYS A 193 -6.49 -18.86 -7.49
C CYS A 193 -4.97 -18.67 -7.27
N PHE A 194 -4.49 -17.45 -7.02
CA PHE A 194 -3.11 -17.18 -6.67
C PHE A 194 -2.73 -17.90 -5.36
N HIS A 195 -3.54 -17.74 -4.30
CA HIS A 195 -3.27 -18.36 -3.00
C HIS A 195 -3.32 -19.89 -3.04
N ALA A 196 -4.09 -20.47 -3.97
CA ALA A 196 -4.14 -21.91 -4.16
C ALA A 196 -2.92 -22.50 -4.89
N HIS A 197 -2.01 -21.68 -5.41
CA HIS A 197 -0.88 -22.10 -6.28
C HIS A 197 0.42 -21.37 -5.97
N THR A 198 0.65 -21.02 -4.70
CA THR A 198 1.84 -20.27 -4.26
C THR A 198 3.15 -21.07 -4.40
N ASP A 199 3.07 -22.37 -4.66
CA ASP A 199 4.21 -23.27 -4.92
C ASP A 199 4.72 -23.22 -6.38
N LEU A 200 4.05 -22.47 -7.26
CA LEU A 200 4.36 -22.42 -8.70
C LEU A 200 5.12 -21.14 -9.12
N MET A 201 5.77 -21.19 -10.28
CA MET A 201 6.42 -20.03 -10.88
C MET A 201 5.40 -19.09 -11.57
N PRO A 202 5.70 -17.78 -11.75
CA PRO A 202 4.76 -16.79 -12.29
C PRO A 202 4.02 -17.19 -13.57
N ALA A 203 4.72 -17.72 -14.59
CA ALA A 203 4.10 -18.21 -15.83
C ALA A 203 3.07 -19.34 -15.61
N GLN A 204 3.33 -20.21 -14.63
CA GLN A 204 2.46 -21.32 -14.29
C GLN A 204 1.24 -20.83 -13.52
N ILE A 205 1.42 -19.91 -12.58
CA ILE A 205 0.30 -19.24 -11.88
C ILE A 205 -0.58 -18.51 -12.91
N MET A 206 0.00 -17.74 -13.83
CA MET A 206 -0.72 -17.10 -14.93
C MET A 206 -1.57 -18.08 -15.76
N THR A 207 -1.07 -19.29 -16.00
CA THR A 207 -1.83 -20.33 -16.71
C THR A 207 -3.05 -20.80 -15.91
N LYS A 208 -2.90 -20.93 -14.58
CA LYS A 208 -4.02 -21.27 -13.67
C LYS A 208 -5.04 -20.15 -13.60
N LEU A 209 -4.59 -18.91 -13.46
CA LEU A 209 -5.44 -17.72 -13.50
C LEU A 209 -6.20 -17.63 -14.81
N HIS A 210 -5.54 -17.85 -15.95
CA HIS A 210 -6.22 -17.82 -17.24
C HIS A 210 -7.39 -18.79 -17.30
N ALA A 211 -7.22 -20.03 -16.84
CA ALA A 211 -8.30 -21.02 -16.80
C ALA A 211 -9.42 -20.62 -15.82
N ALA A 212 -9.08 -20.12 -14.63
CA ALA A 212 -10.05 -19.66 -13.63
C ALA A 212 -10.87 -18.45 -14.10
N LEU A 213 -10.29 -17.58 -14.92
CA LEU A 213 -10.92 -16.33 -15.35
C LEU A 213 -11.72 -16.43 -16.66
N ILE A 214 -11.74 -17.58 -17.36
CA ILE A 214 -12.44 -17.76 -18.66
C ILE A 214 -13.91 -17.32 -18.61
N HIS A 215 -14.59 -17.56 -17.49
CA HIS A 215 -16.02 -17.26 -17.32
C HIS A 215 -16.28 -15.94 -16.59
N THR A 216 -15.27 -15.08 -16.51
CA THR A 216 -15.35 -13.75 -15.89
C THR A 216 -15.19 -12.67 -16.97
N ARG A 217 -15.02 -11.40 -16.58
CA ARG A 217 -14.59 -10.35 -17.51
C ARG A 217 -13.12 -10.49 -17.96
N GLY A 218 -12.36 -11.36 -17.30
CA GLY A 218 -10.91 -11.41 -17.41
C GLY A 218 -10.25 -10.26 -16.66
N ALA A 219 -8.92 -10.28 -16.64
CA ALA A 219 -8.12 -9.28 -15.95
C ALA A 219 -6.76 -9.05 -16.64
N ALA A 220 -6.20 -7.86 -16.43
CA ALA A 220 -4.77 -7.65 -16.52
C ALA A 220 -4.11 -8.09 -15.20
N VAL A 221 -2.96 -8.74 -15.28
CA VAL A 221 -2.28 -9.32 -14.12
C VAL A 221 -0.78 -9.11 -14.22
N GLY A 222 -0.12 -8.81 -13.11
CA GLY A 222 1.33 -8.90 -12.97
C GLY A 222 1.67 -9.75 -11.75
N ILE A 223 2.61 -10.68 -11.89
CA ILE A 223 3.10 -11.55 -10.79
C ILE A 223 4.61 -11.48 -10.72
N ALA A 224 5.14 -11.19 -9.54
CA ALA A 224 6.57 -11.24 -9.25
C ALA A 224 6.87 -12.32 -8.20
N HIS A 225 7.85 -13.17 -8.50
CA HIS A 225 8.43 -14.16 -7.60
C HIS A 225 9.83 -13.72 -7.22
N ILE A 226 10.06 -13.43 -5.94
CA ILE A 226 11.32 -12.89 -5.40
C ILE A 226 12.05 -14.00 -4.65
N HIS A 227 13.18 -14.46 -5.18
CA HIS A 227 14.03 -15.43 -4.48
C HIS A 227 14.98 -14.73 -3.51
N HIS A 228 14.89 -15.06 -2.22
CA HIS A 228 15.69 -14.39 -1.19
C HIS A 228 17.17 -14.77 -1.22
N HIS A 229 17.47 -16.01 -1.61
CA HIS A 229 18.83 -16.54 -1.64
C HIS A 229 19.57 -16.19 -2.93
N SER A 230 18.97 -16.42 -4.11
CA SER A 230 19.63 -16.16 -5.39
C SER A 230 19.65 -14.68 -5.79
N ARG A 231 18.88 -13.82 -5.10
CA ARG A 231 18.78 -12.37 -5.40
C ARG A 231 18.24 -12.14 -6.81
N GLU A 232 17.22 -12.90 -7.18
CA GLU A 232 16.55 -12.81 -8.47
C GLU A 232 15.05 -12.60 -8.29
N LEU A 233 14.48 -11.79 -9.18
CA LEU A 233 13.05 -11.59 -9.32
C LEU A 233 12.61 -12.15 -10.68
N THR A 234 11.72 -13.13 -10.67
CA THR A 234 11.05 -13.63 -11.87
C THR A 234 9.71 -12.94 -12.02
N TYR A 235 9.44 -12.33 -13.17
CA TYR A 235 8.20 -11.58 -13.42
C TYR A 235 7.45 -12.13 -14.63
N SER A 236 6.13 -12.25 -14.52
CA SER A 236 5.21 -12.46 -15.65
C SER A 236 4.08 -11.44 -15.58
N GLY A 237 3.93 -10.63 -16.64
CA GLY A 237 2.88 -9.63 -16.75
C GLY A 237 2.06 -9.81 -18.03
N MET A 238 0.75 -9.58 -17.93
CA MET A 238 -0.21 -9.64 -19.01
C MET A 238 -1.17 -8.45 -18.90
N GLY A 239 -1.24 -7.62 -19.93
CA GLY A 239 -2.06 -6.40 -19.93
C GLY A 239 -1.32 -5.16 -19.41
N ASN A 240 -2.07 -4.25 -18.82
CA ASN A 240 -1.66 -2.89 -18.44
C ASN A 240 -1.09 -2.76 -17.00
N ILE A 241 -0.94 -3.86 -16.25
CA ILE A 241 -0.23 -3.82 -14.97
C ILE A 241 1.22 -3.43 -15.20
N SER A 242 1.61 -2.33 -14.56
CA SER A 242 2.95 -1.77 -14.62
C SER A 242 3.75 -2.27 -13.43
N ALA A 243 5.02 -2.64 -13.66
CA ALA A 243 5.91 -3.10 -12.60
C ALA A 243 7.33 -2.57 -12.84
N GLN A 244 7.99 -2.12 -11.77
CA GLN A 244 9.31 -1.49 -11.82
C GLN A 244 10.18 -1.97 -10.66
N ILE A 245 11.44 -2.26 -10.93
CA ILE A 245 12.51 -2.39 -9.93
C ILE A 245 13.27 -1.07 -9.88
N ILE A 246 13.36 -0.49 -8.70
CA ILE A 246 14.02 0.79 -8.45
C ILE A 246 15.19 0.54 -7.50
N THR A 247 16.37 1.00 -7.88
CA THR A 247 17.56 1.08 -7.05
C THR A 247 18.03 2.54 -7.00
N PRO A 248 18.98 2.91 -6.13
CA PRO A 248 19.53 4.28 -6.11
C PRO A 248 20.04 4.77 -7.47
N ASP A 249 20.56 3.85 -8.30
CA ASP A 249 21.18 4.19 -9.58
C ASP A 249 20.24 4.15 -10.78
N LYS A 250 19.15 3.36 -10.72
CA LYS A 250 18.30 3.14 -11.90
C LYS A 250 16.87 2.75 -11.55
N VAL A 251 15.99 3.06 -12.50
CA VAL A 251 14.63 2.52 -12.58
C VAL A 251 14.55 1.56 -13.76
N GLN A 252 14.22 0.30 -13.50
CA GLN A 252 14.08 -0.75 -14.50
C GLN A 252 12.63 -1.21 -14.59
N THR A 253 11.97 -0.94 -15.72
CA THR A 253 10.61 -1.43 -15.99
C THR A 253 10.63 -2.92 -16.33
N LEU A 254 9.71 -3.68 -15.73
CA LEU A 254 9.50 -5.10 -15.96
C LEU A 254 8.54 -5.29 -17.15
N LEU A 255 8.79 -6.30 -17.97
CA LEU A 255 8.09 -6.48 -19.24
C LEU A 255 6.75 -7.20 -19.04
N SER A 256 5.66 -6.54 -19.45
CA SER A 256 4.33 -7.14 -19.59
C SER A 256 4.02 -7.39 -21.06
N SER A 257 3.32 -8.49 -21.37
CA SER A 257 2.83 -8.79 -22.71
C SER A 257 1.40 -8.27 -22.91
N ASP A 258 1.02 -7.95 -24.15
CA ASP A 258 -0.35 -7.56 -24.46
C ASP A 258 -1.31 -8.76 -24.36
N GLY A 259 -2.46 -8.54 -23.74
CA GLY A 259 -3.55 -9.52 -23.67
C GLY A 259 -4.33 -9.45 -22.36
N ILE A 260 -5.37 -10.28 -22.27
CA ILE A 260 -6.27 -10.38 -21.12
C ILE A 260 -6.22 -11.81 -20.59
N VAL A 261 -5.93 -11.98 -19.31
CA VAL A 261 -5.99 -13.26 -18.60
C VAL A 261 -7.48 -13.66 -18.45
N GLY A 262 -7.84 -14.89 -18.79
CA GLY A 262 -9.25 -15.29 -18.98
C GLY A 262 -9.85 -14.88 -20.33
N GLY A 263 -9.12 -14.14 -21.16
CA GLY A 263 -9.56 -13.66 -22.47
C GLY A 263 -8.67 -14.13 -23.62
N ASN A 264 -8.09 -13.18 -24.35
CA ASN A 264 -7.36 -13.43 -25.59
C ASN A 264 -5.88 -13.82 -25.41
N ALA A 265 -5.35 -13.83 -24.18
CA ALA A 265 -3.97 -14.20 -23.90
C ALA A 265 -3.69 -15.67 -24.26
N ARG A 266 -2.56 -15.93 -24.92
CA ARG A 266 -2.20 -17.29 -25.41
C ARG A 266 -0.97 -17.90 -24.75
N ARG A 267 -0.07 -17.06 -24.25
CA ARG A 267 1.22 -17.46 -23.65
C ARG A 267 1.54 -16.48 -22.52
N PHE A 268 2.24 -16.98 -21.50
CA PHE A 268 2.57 -16.22 -20.30
C PHE A 268 4.09 -16.29 -20.07
N PRO A 269 4.89 -15.55 -20.86
CA PRO A 269 6.34 -15.56 -20.68
C PRO A 269 6.71 -14.99 -19.30
N SER A 270 7.82 -15.48 -18.75
CA SER A 270 8.46 -14.88 -17.58
C SER A 270 9.84 -14.37 -17.95
N THR A 271 10.26 -13.29 -17.31
CA THR A 271 11.61 -12.73 -17.42
C THR A 271 12.24 -12.66 -16.05
N VAL A 272 13.54 -12.98 -15.95
CA VAL A 272 14.31 -12.91 -14.71
C VAL A 272 15.09 -11.60 -14.66
N TYR A 273 15.08 -10.97 -13.49
CA TYR A 273 15.73 -9.69 -13.22
C TYR A 273 16.60 -9.78 -11.96
N PRO A 274 17.72 -9.05 -11.89
CA PRO A 274 18.46 -8.90 -10.64
C PRO A 274 17.60 -8.24 -9.55
N TRP A 275 17.66 -8.78 -8.33
CA TRP A 275 16.98 -8.27 -7.14
C TRP A 275 18.00 -7.99 -6.02
N PRO A 276 18.74 -6.87 -6.12
CA PRO A 276 19.70 -6.50 -5.09
C PRO A 276 18.99 -6.12 -3.79
N THR A 277 19.71 -6.13 -2.67
CA THR A 277 19.15 -5.91 -1.32
C THR A 277 18.58 -4.50 -1.13
N ASP A 278 18.99 -3.56 -1.96
CA ASP A 278 18.52 -2.18 -1.97
C ASP A 278 17.38 -1.91 -2.96
N ALA A 279 16.87 -2.97 -3.60
CA ALA A 279 15.79 -2.85 -4.58
C ALA A 279 14.44 -2.59 -3.92
N LEU A 280 13.68 -1.75 -4.59
CA LEU A 280 12.27 -1.51 -4.38
C LEU A 280 11.49 -2.01 -5.59
N LEU A 281 10.53 -2.91 -5.37
CA LEU A 281 9.55 -3.32 -6.35
C LEU A 281 8.33 -2.43 -6.19
N VAL A 282 7.89 -1.82 -7.28
CA VAL A 282 6.63 -1.07 -7.34
C VAL A 282 5.80 -1.67 -8.46
N MET A 283 4.59 -2.15 -8.14
CA MET A 283 3.60 -2.65 -9.07
C MET A 283 2.33 -1.82 -8.95
N PHE A 284 1.68 -1.48 -10.06
CA PHE A 284 0.48 -0.66 -10.04
C PHE A 284 -0.43 -0.89 -11.25
N SER A 285 -1.73 -0.71 -11.04
CA SER A 285 -2.74 -0.67 -12.09
C SER A 285 -2.71 0.68 -12.84
N ASP A 286 -3.43 0.77 -13.96
CA ASP A 286 -3.45 2.00 -14.76
C ASP A 286 -4.29 3.13 -14.15
N GLY A 287 -4.92 2.90 -12.99
CA GLY A 287 -5.41 3.94 -12.09
C GLY A 287 -4.33 4.91 -11.62
N LEU A 288 -3.06 4.49 -11.66
CA LEU A 288 -1.90 5.35 -11.47
C LEU A 288 -1.27 5.69 -12.83
N THR A 289 -0.65 6.87 -12.93
CA THR A 289 0.05 7.23 -14.16
C THR A 289 1.30 6.36 -14.39
N SER A 290 1.37 5.73 -15.57
CA SER A 290 2.55 5.00 -16.05
C SER A 290 3.79 5.87 -16.25
N LYS A 291 3.62 7.20 -16.24
CA LYS A 291 4.73 8.16 -16.16
C LYS A 291 5.27 8.29 -14.73
N LEU A 292 5.23 7.22 -13.95
CA LEU A 292 5.91 7.13 -12.67
C LEU A 292 7.42 7.30 -12.92
N ARG A 293 7.86 8.55 -12.94
CA ARG A 293 9.26 8.92 -12.81
C ARG A 293 9.45 9.25 -11.35
N LEU A 294 9.76 8.23 -10.57
CA LEU A 294 10.43 8.42 -9.31
C LEU A 294 11.84 8.92 -9.64
N ASP A 295 11.91 10.20 -10.00
CA ASP A 295 13.14 10.93 -9.92
C ASP A 295 13.51 10.97 -8.43
N LEU A 296 14.48 10.16 -8.03
CA LEU A 296 14.93 10.09 -6.65
C LEU A 296 15.47 11.43 -6.15
N GLU A 297 15.89 12.34 -7.05
CA GLU A 297 16.24 13.72 -6.70
C GLU A 297 15.01 14.52 -6.25
N SER A 298 13.85 14.23 -6.84
CA SER A 298 12.55 14.80 -6.45
C SER A 298 12.00 14.21 -5.15
N TYR A 299 12.50 13.07 -4.69
CA TYR A 299 12.12 12.45 -3.43
C TYR A 299 13.34 11.94 -2.62
N PRO A 300 14.15 12.85 -2.05
CA PRO A 300 15.33 12.47 -1.27
C PRO A 300 14.96 11.55 -0.10
N GLY A 301 15.70 10.47 0.10
CA GLY A 301 15.49 9.51 1.18
C GLY A 301 14.20 8.69 1.09
N PHE A 302 13.48 8.75 -0.03
CA PHE A 302 12.24 8.01 -0.27
C PHE A 302 12.44 6.51 -0.09
N VAL A 303 13.45 5.93 -0.74
CA VAL A 303 13.74 4.48 -0.70
C VAL A 303 14.02 3.93 0.72
N PHE A 304 14.32 4.80 1.68
CA PHE A 304 14.56 4.43 3.08
C PHE A 304 13.27 4.36 3.92
N ARG A 305 12.17 4.90 3.42
CA ARG A 305 10.87 4.87 4.11
C ARG A 305 10.21 3.52 3.98
N SER A 306 9.32 3.22 4.91
CA SER A 306 8.55 1.99 4.92
C SER A 306 7.70 1.84 3.66
N SER A 307 7.48 0.61 3.20
CA SER A 307 6.63 0.30 2.04
C SER A 307 5.24 0.95 2.16
N ASN A 308 4.73 1.10 3.39
CA ASN A 308 3.47 1.77 3.72
C ASN A 308 3.48 3.28 3.39
N VAL A 309 4.52 4.00 3.81
CA VAL A 309 4.69 5.43 3.47
C VAL A 309 4.93 5.59 1.97
N LEU A 310 5.71 4.70 1.37
CA LEU A 310 5.97 4.71 -0.07
C LEU A 310 4.68 4.53 -0.87
N ALA A 311 3.85 3.54 -0.54
CA ALA A 311 2.55 3.33 -1.17
C ALA A 311 1.64 4.57 -1.02
N SER A 312 1.65 5.22 0.14
CA SER A 312 0.86 6.43 0.40
C SER A 312 1.28 7.60 -0.50
N ILE A 313 2.58 7.84 -0.65
CA ILE A 313 3.10 8.89 -1.53
C ILE A 313 2.75 8.59 -2.99
N LEU A 314 2.92 7.33 -3.41
CA LEU A 314 2.63 6.92 -4.77
C LEU A 314 1.16 7.11 -5.11
N MET A 315 0.27 6.72 -4.20
CA MET A 315 -1.15 6.94 -4.38
C MET A 315 -1.47 8.44 -4.42
N ARG A 316 -0.96 9.23 -3.48
CA ARG A 316 -1.22 10.67 -3.40
C ARG A 316 -0.81 11.42 -4.67
N ASP A 317 0.36 11.11 -5.21
CA ASP A 317 0.99 11.92 -6.26
C ASP A 317 0.65 11.43 -7.68
N PHE A 318 0.28 10.16 -7.84
CA PHE A 318 0.14 9.53 -9.15
C PHE A 318 -1.24 8.91 -9.44
N LYS A 319 -2.16 8.87 -8.47
CA LYS A 319 -3.55 8.44 -8.71
C LYS A 319 -4.26 9.39 -9.68
N ARG A 320 -4.95 8.84 -10.69
CA ARG A 320 -5.67 9.61 -11.71
C ARG A 320 -7.04 10.12 -11.26
N GLY A 321 -7.66 9.43 -10.29
CA GLY A 321 -8.96 9.81 -9.71
C GLY A 321 -10.18 9.55 -10.61
N ARG A 322 -10.01 8.76 -11.67
CA ARG A 322 -11.08 8.42 -12.65
C ARG A 322 -11.11 6.93 -12.99
N ASP A 323 -10.48 6.13 -12.14
CA ASP A 323 -10.38 4.69 -12.27
C ASP A 323 -10.23 4.03 -10.90
N ASP A 324 -10.40 2.71 -10.85
CA ASP A 324 -9.85 1.88 -9.77
C ASP A 324 -8.32 2.09 -9.71
N ALA A 325 -7.74 2.08 -8.51
CA ALA A 325 -6.33 2.42 -8.34
C ALA A 325 -5.66 1.55 -7.29
N THR A 326 -4.67 0.77 -7.73
CA THR A 326 -3.88 -0.10 -6.88
C THR A 326 -2.39 0.16 -7.03
N VAL A 327 -1.69 0.25 -5.90
CA VAL A 327 -0.24 0.23 -5.83
C VAL A 327 0.21 -0.79 -4.81
N LEU A 328 1.21 -1.58 -5.16
CA LEU A 328 1.93 -2.49 -4.30
C LEU A 328 3.40 -2.13 -4.30
N VAL A 329 3.96 -2.01 -3.10
CA VAL A 329 5.37 -1.69 -2.87
C VAL A 329 5.98 -2.80 -2.03
N ALA A 330 7.13 -3.31 -2.46
CA ALA A 330 7.85 -4.36 -1.75
C ALA A 330 9.36 -4.12 -1.76
N LYS A 331 10.03 -4.44 -0.66
CA LYS A 331 11.49 -4.38 -0.53
C LYS A 331 11.97 -5.40 0.50
N GLN A 332 13.26 -5.73 0.47
CA GLN A 332 13.84 -6.67 1.43
C GLN A 332 13.71 -6.16 2.88
N THR A 333 13.26 -7.00 3.82
CA THR A 333 13.27 -6.65 5.24
C THR A 333 14.70 -6.39 5.73
N GLY A 334 14.89 -5.30 6.47
CA GLY A 334 16.19 -5.01 7.11
C GLY A 334 17.27 -4.45 6.18
N ALA A 335 16.90 -3.94 5.00
CA ALA A 335 17.78 -3.05 4.22
C ALA A 335 18.14 -1.82 5.08
N LYS A 336 19.27 -1.92 5.78
CA LYS A 336 19.84 -0.87 6.61
C LYS A 336 20.62 0.06 5.70
N TYR A 337 20.12 1.28 5.54
CA TYR A 337 20.81 2.33 4.83
C TYR A 337 21.29 3.35 5.85
N TRP A 338 22.55 3.18 6.25
CA TRP A 338 23.31 4.20 6.97
C TRP A 338 24.40 4.70 6.02
#